data_AF-A0A8H9ZPX4-F1
#
_entry.id   AF-A0A8H9ZPX4-F1
#
_cell.length_a   1.000
_cell.length_b   1.000
_cell.length_c   1.000
_cell.angle_alpha   90.00
_cell.angle_beta   90.00
_cell.angle_gamma   90.00
#
_symmetry.space_group_name_H-M   'P 1'
#
loop_
_entity.id
_entity.type
_entity.pdbx_description
1 polymer ?
#
loop_
_entity_poly.entity_id
_entity_poly.type
_entity_poly.pdbx_seq_one_letter_code
_entity_poly.pdbx_strand_id
1 'polypeptide(L)' 'MVSHHYGTQTVNRGAVLPGMLVKHRESTWTASANKRGRLYLHRGIERTYTTDLLVEVYLNGLGQGLSR' A
#
# COMPACT_ATOMS: atom_id res chain seq x y z
N MET A 1 12.89 4.95 -6.76
CA MET A 1 13.47 5.07 -5.41
C MET A 1 12.67 4.19 -4.47
N VAL A 2 13.22 3.05 -4.08
CA VAL A 2 12.69 2.27 -2.95
C VAL A 2 13.23 2.98 -1.70
N SER A 3 12.34 3.63 -0.95
CA SER A 3 12.64 4.11 0.39
C SER A 3 13.08 2.92 1.24
N HIS A 4 14.03 3.09 2.16
CA HIS A 4 14.39 2.04 3.12
C HIS A 4 13.11 1.48 3.76
N HIS A 5 12.87 0.19 3.59
CA HIS A 5 11.76 -0.53 4.20
C HIS A 5 12.27 -1.81 4.87
N TYR A 6 11.57 -2.26 5.91
CA TYR A 6 11.99 -3.35 6.78
C TYR A 6 11.20 -4.63 6.46
N GLY A 7 11.11 -4.93 5.17
CA GLY A 7 10.27 -6.02 4.64
C GLY A 7 8.84 -5.59 4.33
N THR A 8 7.96 -6.58 4.25
CA THR A 8 6.55 -6.44 3.88
C THR A 8 5.67 -7.32 4.77
N GLN A 9 4.38 -6.97 4.86
CA GLN A 9 3.39 -7.75 5.57
C GLN A 9 2.09 -7.82 4.80
N THR A 10 1.46 -9.00 4.77
CA THR A 10 0.11 -9.17 4.26
C THR A 10 -0.90 -8.75 5.31
N VAL A 11 -1.73 -7.76 5.00
CA VAL A 11 -2.77 -7.23 5.90
C VAL A 11 -4.12 -7.18 5.20
N ASN A 12 -5.20 -7.09 5.96
CA ASN A 12 -6.51 -6.77 5.41
C ASN A 12 -6.48 -5.36 4.80
N ARG A 13 -7.01 -5.16 3.59
CA ARG A 13 -7.07 -3.84 2.93
C ARG A 13 -7.68 -2.77 3.84
N GLY A 14 -8.63 -3.15 4.71
CA GLY A 14 -9.29 -2.28 5.69
C GLY A 14 -8.34 -1.60 6.68
N ALA A 15 -7.17 -2.20 6.93
CA ALA A 15 -6.14 -1.63 7.79
C ALA A 15 -5.19 -0.67 7.06
N VAL A 16 -5.29 -0.56 5.73
CA VAL A 16 -4.42 0.31 4.94
C VAL A 16 -4.95 1.74 4.96
N LEU A 17 -4.14 2.65 5.49
CA LEU A 17 -4.39 4.07 5.55
C LEU A 17 -3.87 4.78 4.28
N PRO A 18 -4.50 5.88 3.84
CA PRO A 18 -3.92 6.74 2.82
C PRO A 18 -2.49 7.17 3.17
N GLY A 19 -1.61 7.21 2.16
CA GLY A 19 -0.18 7.49 2.31
C GLY A 19 0.69 6.23 2.45
N MET A 20 0.11 5.10 2.89
CA MET A 20 0.85 3.84 3.02
C MET A 20 1.31 3.29 1.67
N LEU A 21 2.49 2.68 1.66
CA LEU A 21 3.05 1.99 0.51
C LEU A 21 2.59 0.54 0.48
N VAL A 22 2.13 0.09 -0.69
CA VAL A 22 1.68 -1.27 -0.94
C VAL A 22 2.38 -1.87 -2.15
N LYS A 23 2.57 -3.19 -2.16
CA LYS A 23 3.01 -3.93 -3.34
C LYS A 23 1.79 -4.30 -4.18
N HIS A 24 1.78 -3.90 -5.44
CA HIS A 24 0.73 -4.23 -6.40
C HIS A 24 1.33 -4.43 -7.79
N ARG A 25 1.06 -5.59 -8.41
CA ARG A 25 1.63 -6.00 -9.70
C ARG A 25 3.16 -5.89 -9.73
N GLU A 26 3.83 -6.49 -8.74
CA GLU A 26 5.30 -6.44 -8.56
C GLU A 26 5.91 -5.03 -8.47
N SER A 27 5.09 -4.01 -8.23
CA SER A 27 5.52 -2.61 -8.12
C SER A 27 5.07 -1.98 -6.81
N THR A 28 5.78 -0.95 -6.37
CA THR A 28 5.39 -0.12 -5.21
C THR A 28 4.37 0.94 -5.63
N TRP A 29 3.28 1.04 -4.87
CA TRP A 29 2.22 2.03 -5.06
C TRP A 29 1.90 2.74 -3.75
N THR A 30 1.38 3.95 -3.83
CA THR A 30 0.89 4.70 -2.67
C THR A 30 -0.63 4.54 -2.58
N ALA A 31 -1.13 4.12 -1.42
CA ALA A 31 -2.55 4.10 -1.13
C ALA A 31 -3.09 5.52 -1.03
N SER A 32 -4.16 5.83 -1.76
CA SER A 32 -4.81 7.14 -1.76
C SER A 32 -6.15 7.16 -1.03
N ALA A 33 -6.89 6.06 -1.06
CA ALA A 33 -8.15 5.91 -0.34
C ALA A 33 -8.55 4.44 -0.21
N ASN A 34 -9.17 4.07 0.90
CA ASN A 34 -9.93 2.83 1.01
C ASN A 34 -11.42 3.17 1.18
N LYS A 35 -12.22 2.91 0.15
CA LYS A 35 -13.66 3.22 0.16
C LYS A 35 -14.42 2.30 -0.77
N ARG A 36 -15.68 1.99 -0.40
CA ARG A 36 -16.60 1.18 -1.23
C ARG A 36 -15.98 -0.17 -1.65
N GLY A 37 -15.26 -0.82 -0.74
CA GLY A 37 -14.60 -2.10 -0.99
C GLY A 37 -13.39 -2.04 -1.93
N ARG A 38 -12.88 -0.85 -2.26
CA ARG A 38 -11.73 -0.64 -3.15
C ARG A 38 -10.62 0.11 -2.43
N LEU A 39 -9.39 -0.37 -2.60
CA LEU A 39 -8.18 0.34 -2.22
C LEU A 39 -7.61 1.03 -3.46
N TYR A 40 -7.72 2.36 -3.51
CA TYR A 40 -7.24 3.19 -4.60
C TYR A 40 -5.75 3.45 -4.44
N LEU A 41 -5.02 3.29 -5.54
CA LEU A 41 -3.56 3.33 -5.59
C LEU A 41 -3.10 4.33 -6.64
N HIS A 42 -1.97 4.99 -6.40
CA HIS A 42 -1.32 5.79 -7.42
C HIS A 42 0.21 5.63 -7.39
N ARG A 43 0.82 5.87 -8.55
CA ARG A 43 2.27 5.85 -8.75
C ARG A 43 2.62 6.90 -9.80
N GLY A 44 3.11 8.06 -9.34
CA GLY A 44 3.27 9.22 -10.22
C GLY A 44 1.92 9.63 -10.84
N ILE A 45 1.85 9.64 -12.17
CA ILE A 45 0.61 9.92 -12.92
C ILE A 45 -0.34 8.71 -13.03
N GLU A 46 0.15 7.50 -12.78
CA GLU A 46 -0.64 6.28 -12.89
C GLU A 46 -1.60 6.15 -11.71
N ARG A 47 -2.83 5.70 -12.00
CA ARG A 47 -3.88 5.46 -11.01
C ARG A 47 -4.53 4.11 -11.27
N THR A 48 -4.78 3.37 -10.20
CA THR A 48 -5.48 2.09 -10.26
C THR A 48 -6.21 1.83 -8.94
N TYR A 49 -6.85 0.67 -8.80
CA TYR A 49 -7.37 0.19 -7.54
C TYR A 49 -7.25 -1.33 -7.47
N THR A 50 -7.27 -1.87 -6.26
CA THR A 50 -7.51 -3.30 -6.02
C THR A 50 -8.78 -3.51 -5.19
N THR A 51 -9.44 -4.64 -5.43
CA THR A 51 -10.57 -5.17 -4.65
C THR A 51 -10.16 -6.35 -3.76
N ASP A 52 -8.88 -6.74 -3.78
CA ASP A 52 -8.38 -7.86 -2.99
C ASP A 52 -8.59 -7.59 -1.50
N LEU A 53 -8.93 -8.62 -0.75
CA LEU A 53 -9.11 -8.50 0.71
C LEU A 53 -7.76 -8.36 1.42
N LEU A 54 -6.76 -9.10 0.93
CA LEU A 54 -5.41 -9.11 1.47
C LEU A 54 -4.49 -8.34 0.53
N VAL A 55 -3.70 -7.46 1.10
CA VAL A 55 -2.72 -6.65 0.37
C VAL A 55 -1.41 -6.64 1.12
N GLU A 56 -0.31 -6.58 0.38
CA GLU A 56 1.03 -6.55 0.94
C GLU A 56 1.45 -5.09 1.14
N VAL A 57 1.73 -4.71 2.39
CA VAL A 57 2.19 -3.37 2.78
C VAL A 57 3.69 -3.37 3.06
N TYR A 58 4.38 -2.29 2.74
CA TYR A 58 5.77 -2.11 3.15
C TYR A 58 5.84 -1.68 4.61
N LEU A 59 6.88 -2.10 5.33
CA LEU A 59 7.05 -1.77 6.76
C LEU A 59 8.16 -0.75 7.01
N ASN A 60 7.98 0.10 8.01
CA ASN A 60 9.00 0.97 8.57
C ASN A 60 9.81 0.25 9.67
N GLY A 61 10.80 0.93 10.26
CA GLY A 61 11.67 0.35 11.30
C GLY A 61 10.97 -0.01 12.62
N LEU A 62 9.71 0.39 12.78
CA LEU A 62 8.86 0.08 13.93
C LEU A 62 7.88 -1.08 13.64
N GLY A 63 7.96 -1.70 12.46
CA GLY A 63 7.04 -2.75 12.04
C GLY A 63 5.64 -2.24 11.66
N GLN A 64 5.47 -0.93 11.48
CA GLN A 64 4.22 -0.31 11.04
C GLN A 64 4.23 -0.08 9.54
N GLY A 65 3.05 0.16 8.96
CA GLY A 65 2.91 0.56 7.57
C GLY A 65 3.81 1.74 7.20
N LEU A 66 4.69 1.55 6.22
CA LEU A 66 5.54 2.60 5.69
C LEU A 66 4.69 3.56 4.87
N SER A 67 4.64 4.81 5.30
CA SER A 67 3.93 5.89 4.60
C SER A 67 4.90 6.90 4.01
N ARG A 68 4.47 7.56 2.94
CA ARG A 68 5.22 8.62 2.27
C ARG A 68 4.75 10.01 2.70
#